data_AF-A0A7W0LNC7-F1
#
_entry.id   AF-A0A7W0LNC7-F1
#
_cell.length_a   1.000
_cell.length_b   1.000
_cell.length_c   1.000
_cell.angle_alpha   90.00
_cell.angle_beta   90.00
_cell.angle_gamma   90.00
#
_symmetry.space_group_name_H-M   'P 1'
#
loop_
_entity.id
_entity.type
_entity.pdbx_description
1 polymer ?
#
loop_
_entity_poly.entity_id
_entity_poly.type
_entity_poly.pdbx_seq_one_letter_code
_entity_poly.pdbx_strand_id
1 'polypeptide(L)' 'AVSCGMVDGEARLDLDYVEDSSAEVDANVVMTGDGGLVEVQATAERTPLSRASLDEMLALAAGGIDSLKAAQSAAVG' A
#
# COMPACT_ATOMS: atom_id res chain seq x y z
N ALA A 1 -7.49 -5.01 -1.89
CA ALA A 1 -6.72 -3.81 -2.27
C ALA A 1 -6.43 -3.03 -1.01
N VAL A 2 -5.30 -2.34 -0.97
CA VAL A 2 -4.90 -1.43 0.12
C VAL A 2 -4.26 -0.19 -0.48
N SER A 3 -4.41 0.94 0.20
CA SER A 3 -3.60 2.15 -0.03
C SER A 3 -2.36 2.11 0.87
N CYS A 4 -1.26 2.66 0.37
CA CYS A 4 -0.04 2.89 1.13
C CYS A 4 0.70 4.09 0.54
N GLY A 5 1.61 4.67 1.30
CA GLY A 5 2.42 5.78 0.79
C GLY A 5 3.67 6.02 1.60
N MET A 6 4.46 6.99 1.13
CA MET A 6 5.67 7.44 1.82
C MET A 6 5.38 8.73 2.58
N VAL A 7 5.56 8.73 3.89
CA VAL A 7 5.39 9.89 4.77
C VAL A 7 6.66 10.06 5.59
N ASP A 8 7.31 11.22 5.48
CA ASP A 8 8.58 11.53 6.16
C ASP A 8 9.67 10.46 5.92
N GLY A 9 9.73 9.92 4.69
CA GLY A 9 10.66 8.86 4.32
C GLY A 9 10.32 7.45 4.80
N GLU A 10 9.17 7.23 5.44
CA GLU A 10 8.72 5.92 5.91
C GLU A 10 7.50 5.43 5.14
N ALA A 11 7.47 4.13 4.79
CA ALA A 11 6.31 3.51 4.17
C ALA A 11 5.21 3.27 5.23
N ARG A 12 4.00 3.75 4.95
CA ARG A 12 2.82 3.57 5.82
C ARG A 12 1.66 2.97 5.04
N LEU A 13 0.88 2.14 5.72
CA LEU A 13 -0.30 1.45 5.18
C LEU A 13 -1.55 2.18 5.64
N ASP A 14 -2.55 2.27 4.76
CA ASP A 14 -3.89 2.82 5.06
C ASP A 14 -3.82 4.24 5.63
N LEU A 15 -3.22 5.15 4.86
CA LEU A 15 -3.01 6.55 5.24
C LEU A 15 -4.35 7.22 5.60
N ASP A 16 -4.38 7.91 6.73
CA ASP A 16 -5.50 8.81 7.01
C ASP A 16 -5.44 10.08 6.12
N TYR A 17 -6.49 10.89 6.14
CA TYR A 17 -6.57 12.08 5.27
C TYR A 17 -5.39 13.07 5.46
N VAL A 18 -4.91 13.23 6.70
CA VAL A 18 -3.81 14.16 6.98
C VAL A 18 -2.51 13.59 6.44
N GLU A 19 -2.28 12.30 6.65
CA GLU A 19 -1.14 11.58 6.13
C GLU A 19 -1.13 11.55 4.60
N ASP A 20 -2.27 11.27 3.96
CA ASP A 20 -2.44 11.26 2.52
C ASP A 20 -2.14 12.64 1.90
N SER A 21 -2.70 13.71 2.50
CA SER A 21 -2.43 15.09 2.05
C SER A 21 -0.96 15.52 2.18
N SER A 22 -0.19 14.81 2.99
CA SER A 22 1.21 15.07 3.29
C SER A 22 2.13 13.91 2.91
N ALA A 23 1.67 12.98 2.08
CA ALA A 23 2.48 11.90 1.53
C ALA A 23 3.35 12.39 0.37
N GLU A 24 4.60 11.95 0.34
CA GLU A 24 5.53 12.22 -0.77
C GLU A 24 5.17 11.40 -2.01
N VAL A 25 4.65 10.20 -1.76
CA VAL A 25 4.17 9.23 -2.73
C VAL A 25 2.90 8.60 -2.18
N ASP A 26 1.85 8.57 -3.00
CA ASP A 26 0.64 7.77 -2.77
C ASP A 26 0.66 6.54 -3.68
N ALA A 27 0.18 5.41 -3.18
CA ALA A 27 0.09 4.17 -3.91
C ALA A 27 -1.17 3.36 -3.55
N ASN A 28 -1.79 2.80 -4.58
CA ASN A 28 -2.88 1.84 -4.46
C ASN A 28 -2.41 0.50 -5.04
N VAL A 29 -2.55 -0.56 -4.24
CA VAL A 29 -2.07 -1.91 -4.59
C VAL A 29 -3.21 -2.92 -4.53
N VAL A 30 -3.36 -3.67 -5.62
CA VAL A 30 -4.34 -4.76 -5.75
C VAL A 30 -3.60 -6.06 -5.97
N MET A 31 -3.88 -7.06 -5.13
CA MET A 31 -3.30 -8.40 -5.23
C MET A 31 -4.38 -9.46 -5.24
N THR A 32 -4.08 -10.58 -5.87
CA THR A 32 -4.86 -11.83 -5.79
C THR A 32 -4.63 -12.51 -4.45
N GLY A 33 -5.50 -13.47 -4.09
CA GLY A 33 -5.40 -14.20 -2.83
C GLY A 33 -4.17 -15.11 -2.69
N ASP A 34 -3.48 -15.41 -3.78
CA ASP A 34 -2.22 -16.17 -3.85
C ASP A 34 -0.98 -15.26 -3.99
N GLY A 35 -1.15 -13.95 -3.86
CA GLY A 35 -0.05 -12.98 -3.80
C GLY A 35 0.40 -12.40 -5.15
N GLY A 36 -0.32 -12.68 -6.23
CA GLY A 36 -0.06 -12.08 -7.54
C GLY A 36 -0.48 -10.60 -7.58
N LEU A 37 0.37 -9.73 -8.12
CA LEU A 37 0.02 -8.33 -8.35
C LEU A 37 -0.95 -8.22 -9.52
N VAL A 38 -2.12 -7.63 -9.27
CA VAL A 38 -3.12 -7.30 -10.30
C VAL A 38 -2.91 -5.89 -10.81
N GLU A 39 -2.68 -4.95 -9.88
CA GLU A 39 -2.50 -3.55 -10.18
C GLU A 39 -1.59 -2.90 -9.14
N VAL A 40 -0.70 -2.03 -9.63
CA VAL A 40 0.09 -1.12 -8.81
C VAL A 40 -0.02 0.25 -9.48
N GLN A 41 -0.69 1.17 -8.81
CA GLN A 41 -0.70 2.58 -9.19
C GLN A 41 0.05 3.34 -8.11
N ALA A 42 1.16 4.00 -8.47
CA ALA A 42 1.92 4.83 -7.55
C ALA A 42 2.15 6.21 -8.18
N THR A 43 1.82 7.26 -7.45
CA THR A 43 1.98 8.64 -7.87
C THR A 43 2.96 9.34 -6.93
N ALA A 44 4.10 9.71 -7.47
CA ALA A 44 5.05 10.58 -6.77
C ALA A 44 4.63 12.04 -6.96
N GLU A 45 4.01 12.64 -5.95
CA GLU A 45 3.51 14.02 -6.04
C GLU A 45 4.60 15.06 -5.79
N ARG A 46 5.61 14.73 -4.96
CA ARG A 46 6.68 15.66 -4.58
C ARG A 46 8.07 15.14 -4.85
N THR A 47 8.37 13.93 -4.37
CA THR A 47 9.71 13.34 -4.47
C THR A 47 9.65 12.15 -5.43
N PRO A 48 10.56 12.04 -6.42
CA PRO A 48 10.61 10.87 -7.29
C PRO A 48 10.70 9.57 -6.49
N LEU A 49 9.82 8.62 -6.80
CA LEU A 49 9.77 7.34 -6.13
C LEU A 49 11.03 6.51 -6.43
N SER A 50 11.78 6.16 -5.38
CA SER A 50 12.91 5.25 -5.51
C SER A 50 12.44 3.80 -5.65
N ARG A 51 13.22 2.97 -6.32
CA ARG A 51 12.91 1.53 -6.43
C ARG A 51 12.84 0.85 -5.05
N ALA A 52 13.73 1.23 -4.14
CA ALA A 52 13.75 0.68 -2.79
C ALA A 52 12.46 1.02 -2.01
N SER A 53 12.01 2.27 -2.10
CA SER A 53 10.76 2.73 -1.48
C SER A 53 9.53 2.04 -2.08
N LEU A 54 9.52 1.83 -3.41
CA LEU A 54 8.45 1.05 -4.05
C LEU A 54 8.42 -0.39 -3.52
N ASP A 55 9.58 -1.05 -3.45
CA ASP A 55 9.66 -2.43 -2.95
C ASP A 55 9.20 -2.51 -1.47
N GLU A 56 9.52 -1.50 -0.65
CA GLU A 56 9.07 -1.40 0.74
C GLU A 56 7.55 -1.24 0.85
N MET A 57 6.96 -0.32 0.07
CA MET A 57 5.51 -0.14 0.02
C MET A 57 4.78 -1.40 -0.48
N LEU A 58 5.34 -2.11 -1.46
CA LEU A 58 4.76 -3.36 -1.97
C LEU A 58 4.81 -4.49 -0.92
N ALA A 59 5.91 -4.60 -0.17
CA ALA A 59 6.02 -5.55 0.93
C ALA A 59 5.02 -5.25 2.04
N LEU A 60 4.86 -3.96 2.39
CA LEU A 60 3.88 -3.52 3.37
C LEU A 60 2.44 -3.78 2.90
N ALA A 61 2.14 -3.48 1.64
CA ALA A 61 0.83 -3.73 1.05
C ALA A 61 0.47 -5.22 1.03
N ALA A 62 1.43 -6.10 0.73
CA ALA A 62 1.22 -7.54 0.76
C ALA A 62 0.80 -8.03 2.16
N GLY A 63 1.50 -7.61 3.22
CA GLY A 63 1.13 -7.94 4.60
C GLY A 63 -0.22 -7.39 5.02
N GLY A 64 -0.57 -6.18 4.56
CA GLY A 64 -1.89 -5.58 4.75
C GLY A 64 -3.00 -6.39 4.09
N ILE A 65 -2.79 -6.82 2.84
CA ILE A 65 -3.74 -7.64 2.08
C ILE A 65 -3.95 -9.01 2.73
N ASP A 66 -2.89 -9.64 3.24
CA ASP A 66 -3.01 -10.91 3.99
C ASP A 66 -3.88 -10.76 5.23
N SER A 67 -3.71 -9.65 5.96
CA SER A 67 -4.53 -9.33 7.14
C SER A 67 -6.00 -9.11 6.77
N LEU A 68 -6.27 -8.36 5.69
CA LEU A 68 -7.62 -8.14 5.18
C LEU A 68 -8.27 -9.45 4.69
N LYS A 69 -7.52 -10.30 4.00
CA LYS A 69 -8.00 -11.60 3.54
C LYS A 69 -8.44 -12.48 4.71
N ALA A 70 -7.66 -12.51 5.79
CA ALA A 70 -8.02 -13.24 7.01
C ALA A 70 -9.32 -12.70 7.62
N ALA A 71 -9.46 -11.38 7.73
CA ALA A 71 -10.66 -10.74 8.26
C ALA A 71 -11.90 -11.00 7.37
N GLN A 72 -11.75 -10.91 6.05
CA GLN A 72 -12.82 -11.21 5.09
C GLN A 72 -13.29 -12.65 5.22
N SER A 73 -12.35 -13.62 5.28
CA SER A 73 -12.67 -15.04 5.46
C SER A 73 -13.41 -15.31 6.77
N ALA A 74 -13.09 -14.58 7.85
CA ALA A 74 -13.78 -14.72 9.14
C ALA A 74 -15.18 -14.10 9.12
N ALA A 75 -15.42 -13.07 8.31
CA ALA A 75 -16.70 -12.39 8.23
C ALA A 75 -17.72 -13.12 7.34
N VAL A 76 -17.27 -13.88 6.34
CA VAL A 76 -18.14 -14.60 5.38
C VAL A 76 -18.21 -16.11 5.62
N GLY A 77 -17.43 -16.63 6.58
CA GLY A 77 -17.47 -18.03 7.02
C GLY A 77 -18.53 -18.28 8.09
#